data_AF-A0A819QRN0-F1
#
_entry.id   AF-A0A819QRN0-F1
#
_cell.length_a   1.000
_cell.length_b   1.000
_cell.length_c   1.000
_cell.angle_alpha   90.00
_cell.angle_beta   90.00
_cell.angle_gamma   90.00
#
_symmetry.space_group_name_H-M   'P 1'
#
loop_
_entity.id
_entity.type
_entity.pdbx_description
1 polymer ?
#
loop_
_entity_poly.entity_id
_entity_poly.type
_entity_poly.pdbx_seq_one_letter_code
_entity_poly.pdbx_strand_id
1 'polypeptide(L)' 'MAQTLNRVLIAVTSANLKFWPLGLKTGYFWTEVLHPYETFKNHGYEVDLVSETGTTGMDESSSIYEL' A
#
# COMPACT_ATOMS: atom_id res chain seq x y z
N MET A 1 1.26 -4.52 -33.30
CA MET A 1 0.24 -4.90 -32.32
C MET A 1 0.44 -4.03 -31.09
N ALA A 2 -0.60 -3.39 -30.56
CA ALA A 2 -0.47 -2.62 -29.32
C ALA A 2 -0.18 -3.61 -28.18
N GLN A 3 0.90 -3.38 -27.44
CA GLN A 3 1.20 -4.14 -26.24
C GLN A 3 0.11 -3.81 -25.22
N THR A 4 -0.77 -4.76 -24.90
CA THR A 4 -1.67 -4.64 -23.76
C THR A 4 -0.79 -4.54 -22.51
N LEU A 5 -0.72 -3.34 -21.93
CA LEU A 5 -0.08 -3.13 -20.64
C LEU A 5 -0.96 -3.78 -19.59
N ASN A 6 -0.52 -4.93 -19.07
CA ASN A 6 -1.14 -5.57 -17.93
C ASN A 6 -0.86 -4.68 -16.71
N ARG A 7 -1.83 -3.87 -16.32
CA ARG A 7 -1.69 -2.86 -15.27
C ARG A 7 -2.61 -3.18 -14.09
N VAL A 8 -2.08 -3.02 -12.88
CA VAL A 8 -2.79 -3.20 -11.61
C VAL A 8 -2.82 -1.89 -10.86
N LEU A 9 -3.96 -1.57 -10.27
CA LEU A 9 -4.15 -0.44 -9.38
C LEU A 9 -4.35 -0.96 -7.96
N ILE A 10 -3.40 -0.68 -7.06
CA ILE A 10 -3.52 -1.01 -5.64
C ILE A 10 -4.08 0.23 -4.93
N ALA A 11 -5.32 0.13 -4.47
CA ALA A 11 -5.94 1.17 -3.65
C ALA A 11 -5.48 1.02 -2.20
N VAL A 12 -5.00 2.12 -1.63
CA VAL A 12 -4.64 2.23 -0.22
C VAL A 12 -5.48 3.31 0.45
N THR A 13 -5.68 3.18 1.77
CA THR A 13 -6.36 4.22 2.54
C THR A 13 -5.61 5.54 2.46
N SER A 14 -6.34 6.66 2.44
CA SER A 14 -5.78 8.00 2.61
C SER A 14 -5.62 8.40 4.08
N ALA A 15 -6.19 7.62 5.02
CA ALA A 15 -6.09 7.90 6.43
C ALA A 15 -4.64 7.77 6.94
N ASN A 16 -4.20 8.75 7.73
CA ASN A 16 -2.90 8.76 8.42
C ASN A 16 -3.05 9.54 9.74
N LEU A 17 -3.81 8.99 10.68
CA LEU A 17 -4.25 9.65 11.90
C LEU A 17 -3.86 8.82 13.12
N LYS A 18 -3.68 9.48 14.27
CA LYS A 18 -3.48 8.80 15.55
C LYS A 18 -4.72 7.95 15.87
N PHE A 19 -4.50 6.66 16.07
CA PHE A 19 -5.59 5.69 16.24
C PHE A 19 -5.26 4.69 17.35
N TRP A 20 -4.01 4.26 17.41
CA TRP A 20 -3.54 3.27 18.37
C TRP A 20 -3.16 3.91 19.72
N PRO A 21 -3.05 3.11 20.80
CA PRO A 21 -2.46 3.53 22.06
C PRO A 21 -1.06 4.13 21.87
N LEU A 22 -0.64 4.98 22.80
CA LEU A 22 0.63 5.73 22.74
C LEU A 22 0.72 6.72 21.56
N GLY A 23 -0.38 6.93 20.85
CA GLY A 23 -0.49 7.93 19.79
C GLY A 23 0.11 7.50 18.46
N LEU A 24 0.33 6.19 18.27
CA LEU A 24 0.74 5.66 16.97
C LEU A 24 -0.37 5.88 15.93
N LYS A 25 0.04 6.12 14.70
CA LYS A 25 -0.85 6.38 13.58
C LYS A 25 -1.24 5.09 12.88
N THR A 26 -2.50 5.03 12.46
CA THR A 26 -2.96 4.02 11.50
C THR A 26 -2.73 4.50 10.07
N GLY A 27 -2.87 3.59 9.11
CA GLY A 27 -2.60 3.81 7.70
C GLY A 27 -2.83 2.54 6.88
N TYR A 28 -2.21 2.43 5.71
CA TYR A 28 -2.17 1.15 5.02
C TYR A 28 -1.28 0.17 5.79
N PHE A 29 -1.68 -1.09 5.83
CA PHE A 29 -0.89 -2.14 6.46
C PHE A 29 0.27 -2.54 5.53
N TRP A 30 1.51 -2.48 6.02
CA TRP A 30 2.72 -2.64 5.20
C TRP A 30 2.68 -3.86 4.27
N THR A 31 2.42 -5.05 4.81
CA THR A 31 2.43 -6.30 4.03
C THR A 31 1.23 -6.48 3.12
N GLU A 32 0.10 -5.85 3.40
CA GLU A 32 -1.07 -5.83 2.50
C GLU A 32 -0.80 -5.02 1.23
N VAL A 33 0.21 -4.13 1.25
CA VAL A 33 0.67 -3.41 0.06
C VAL A 33 1.89 -4.10 -0.57
N LEU A 34 2.88 -4.48 0.25
CA LEU A 34 4.12 -5.07 -0.24
C LEU A 34 3.89 -6.41 -0.95
N HIS A 35 3.18 -7.36 -0.33
CA HIS A 35 3.03 -8.69 -0.90
C HIS A 35 2.29 -8.68 -2.25
N PRO A 36 1.16 -7.95 -2.43
CA PRO A 36 0.52 -7.84 -3.73
C PRO A 36 1.39 -7.08 -4.73
N TYR A 37 2.05 -5.99 -4.32
CA TYR A 37 2.95 -5.24 -5.20
C TYR A 37 4.04 -6.15 -5.78
N GLU A 38 4.80 -6.85 -4.94
CA GLU A 38 5.85 -7.77 -5.39
C GLU A 38 5.29 -8.90 -6.24
N THR A 39 4.15 -9.48 -5.85
CA THR A 39 3.48 -10.53 -6.62
C THR A 39 3.19 -10.05 -8.05
N PHE A 40 2.54 -8.89 -8.22
CA PHE A 40 2.19 -8.38 -9.54
C PHE A 40 3.43 -7.94 -10.34
N LYS A 41 4.39 -7.27 -9.70
CA LYS A 41 5.66 -6.89 -10.35
C LYS A 41 6.42 -8.11 -10.86
N ASN A 42 6.50 -9.18 -10.07
CA ASN A 42 7.18 -10.42 -10.45
C ASN A 42 6.48 -11.15 -11.61
N HIS A 43 5.20 -10.90 -11.85
CA HIS A 43 4.43 -11.42 -12.99
C HIS A 43 4.38 -10.46 -14.19
N GLY A 44 5.20 -9.39 -14.19
CA GLY A 44 5.34 -8.48 -15.33
C GLY A 44 4.24 -7.42 -15.44
N TYR A 45 3.47 -7.18 -14.38
CA TYR A 45 2.49 -6.10 -14.35
C TYR A 45 3.16 -4.74 -14.06
N GLU A 46 2.60 -3.69 -14.65
CA GLU A 46 2.80 -2.32 -14.18
C GLU A 46 1.85 -2.10 -12.99
N VAL A 47 2.35 -1.51 -11.90
CA VAL A 47 1.59 -1.37 -10.66
C VAL A 47 1.58 0.09 -10.24
N ASP A 48 0.38 0.66 -10.14
CA ASP A 48 0.14 2.00 -9.63
C ASP A 48 -0.47 1.91 -8.23
N LEU A 49 -0.07 2.80 -7.34
CA LEU A 49 -0.71 2.98 -6.02
C LEU A 49 -1.59 4.22 -6.07
N VAL A 50 -2.79 4.12 -5.49
CA VAL A 50 -3.74 5.23 -5.41
C VAL A 50 -4.39 5.30 -4.03
N SER A 51 -4.73 6.51 -3.60
CA SER A 51 -5.62 6.74 -2.47
C SER A 51 -6.69 7.77 -2.87
N GLU A 52 -7.78 7.83 -2.11
CA GLU A 52 -8.92 8.72 -2.38
C GLU A 52 -8.51 10.19 -2.54
N THR A 53 -7.48 10.64 -1.82
CA THR A 53 -7.03 12.04 -1.78
C THR A 53 -5.67 12.27 -2.41
N GLY A 54 -5.04 11.23 -2.98
CA GLY A 54 -3.66 11.29 -3.47
C GLY A 54 -2.59 11.40 -2.37
N THR A 55 -2.99 11.32 -1.10
CA THR A 55 -2.09 11.26 0.07
C THR A 55 -2.35 9.98 0.86
N THR A 56 -1.32 9.46 1.53
CA THR A 56 -1.45 8.22 2.32
C THR A 56 -0.40 8.17 3.44
N GLY A 57 -0.47 7.14 4.28
CA GLY A 57 0.45 6.85 5.37
C GLY A 57 0.51 5.37 5.67
N MET A 58 1.68 4.88 6.08
CA MET A 58 1.83 3.53 6.59
C MET A 58 1.29 3.46 8.03
N ASP A 59 0.60 2.37 8.37
CA ASP A 59 0.26 2.07 9.75
C ASP A 59 1.54 1.80 10.55
N GLU A 60 1.82 2.63 11.56
CA GLU A 60 3.04 2.52 12.37
C GLU A 60 3.08 1.21 13.17
N SER A 61 1.93 0.58 13.45
CA SER A 61 1.87 -0.73 14.10
C SER A 61 2.22 -1.89 13.17
N SER A 62 2.15 -1.69 11.84
CA SER A 62 2.38 -2.75 10.86
C SER A 62 3.87 -3.05 10.63
N SER A 63 4.79 -2.18 11.06
CA SER A 63 6.23 -2.37 10.92
C SER A 63 6.95 -2.72 12.23
N ILE A 64 6.35 -2.42 13.39
CA ILE A 64 6.99 -2.63 14.70
C ILE A 64 7.06 -4.08 15.16
N TYR A 65 6.33 -5.00 14.51
CA TYR A 65 6.40 -6.43 14.80
C TYR A 65 7.33 -7.20 13.84
N GLU A 66 7.96 -6.51 12.87
CA GLU A 66 8.86 -7.12 11.87
C GLU A 66 10.35 -6.82 12.10
N LEU A 67 10.71 -6.18 13.22
CA LEU A 67 12.09 -5.95 13.69
C LEU A 67 12.35 -6.73 14.99
#